data_AF-A0A957XJ03-F1
#
_entry.id   AF-A0A957XJ03-F1
#
_cell.length_a   1.000
_cell.length_b   1.000
_cell.length_c   1.000
_cell.angle_alpha   90.00
_cell.angle_beta   90.00
_cell.angle_gamma   90.00
#
_symmetry.space_group_name_H-M   'P 1'
#
loop_
_entity.id
_entity.type
_entity.pdbx_description
1 polymer ?
#
loop_
_entity_poly.entity_id
_entity_poly.type
_entity_poly.pdbx_seq_one_letter_code
_entity_poly.pdbx_strand_id
1 'polypeptide(L)'
;MTTPNYFVTRIHFTLLLLPFLLFACASPEESGSNLTPTPSQSIFNYIVEITDTDTEKPIPNAEAVITIEAEQIDIQQSDVRGRVVFTIETSRANQSAHLIVAAEGYREETFNIALQDGGPIERVELTRLAPRSTPTESAVAPTATSTPNQETPTAMSTAMVTPSPTVTPTDTATPMVPTNTASPTPTATKTSTETLTPTPTKTATPLTPTPIPTPTAPTNSLLAIPVVYNYGTKVYLTGFNGQGINGPNPVSVDAQQPMFSRTGESIMVKATINGVIGLFKLTATGFNPEIVIRRGSAEWPVLSPNGETVMFVESTLDYRLHKRLPDPSLEDGKIEEVSLNGFPIFAKNLLWSVDNRLVFQGCAVWLGQPSKCGTWITNANNLAPKRIIEGNDALPMSIKRNLLAYMLREPNKDWDIYLTSIDGGEALNLTDNDFEDGLPAISPDGDTVAYISNESGNWGLWTVDIHGQNKQFWFNIDPSRGTFDTDQWGKERMSWR
;
A
#
# COMPACT_ATOMS: atom_id res chain seq x y z
N MET A 1 42.48 39.38 20.31
CA MET A 1 41.64 40.59 20.14
C MET A 1 41.36 40.77 18.67
N THR A 2 40.16 41.27 18.36
CA THR A 2 39.63 41.71 17.05
C THR A 2 39.34 40.65 15.98
N THR A 3 38.04 40.45 15.76
CA THR A 3 37.35 39.95 14.58
C THR A 3 37.64 40.79 13.32
N PRO A 4 37.35 40.23 12.13
CA PRO A 4 36.57 41.02 11.17
C PRO A 4 35.47 40.23 10.42
N ASN A 5 34.29 40.86 10.42
CA ASN A 5 33.32 41.07 9.33
C ASN A 5 33.03 39.97 8.29
N TYR A 6 31.78 39.50 8.28
CA TYR A 6 31.04 39.24 7.05
C TYR A 6 29.67 39.94 7.08
N PHE A 7 29.36 40.57 5.94
CA PHE A 7 28.17 41.35 5.66
C PHE A 7 26.88 40.51 5.75
N VAL A 8 25.87 41.02 6.46
CA VAL A 8 24.49 40.54 6.37
C VAL A 8 23.69 41.53 5.53
N THR A 9 23.35 41.14 4.31
CA THR A 9 22.36 41.84 3.48
C THR A 9 20.98 41.44 3.97
N ARG A 10 20.25 42.37 4.61
CA ARG A 10 18.83 42.21 4.95
C ARG A 10 17.99 42.28 3.67
N ILE A 11 17.32 41.18 3.32
CA ILE A 11 16.18 41.20 2.39
C ILE A 11 14.92 41.28 3.25
N HIS A 12 14.21 42.41 3.19
CA HIS A 12 12.86 42.54 3.73
C HIS A 12 11.88 41.84 2.78
N PHE A 13 11.16 40.83 3.27
CA PHE A 13 9.90 40.41 2.67
C PHE A 13 8.76 41.06 3.44
N THR A 14 8.11 42.04 2.83
CA THR A 14 6.81 42.57 3.27
C THR A 14 5.74 41.61 2.75
N LEU A 15 5.08 40.88 3.64
CA LEU A 15 3.95 40.03 3.28
C LEU A 15 2.70 40.93 3.14
N LEU A 16 2.26 41.13 1.90
CA LEU A 16 0.99 41.78 1.59
C LEU A 16 -0.16 40.82 1.98
N LEU A 17 -0.96 41.21 2.96
CA LEU A 17 -2.29 40.64 3.20
C LEU A 17 -3.28 41.25 2.20
N LEU A 18 -3.76 40.44 1.25
CA LEU A 18 -4.94 40.75 0.44
C LEU A 18 -6.17 40.15 1.15
N PRO A 19 -7.16 40.96 1.58
CA PRO A 19 -8.45 40.43 1.98
C PRO A 19 -9.29 40.18 0.72
N PHE A 20 -9.68 38.92 0.49
CA PHE A 20 -10.77 38.60 -0.43
C PHE A 20 -12.08 39.11 0.19
N LEU A 21 -12.65 40.16 -0.40
CA LEU A 21 -14.04 40.55 -0.17
C LEU A 21 -14.95 39.48 -0.80
N LEU A 22 -15.64 38.72 0.05
CA LEU A 22 -16.87 38.02 -0.33
C LEU A 22 -18.01 39.04 -0.35
N PHE A 23 -18.47 39.40 -1.56
CA PHE A 23 -19.75 40.05 -1.76
C PHE A 23 -20.87 39.06 -1.41
N ALA A 24 -21.47 39.21 -0.24
CA ALA A 24 -22.76 38.61 0.06
C ALA A 24 -23.85 39.42 -0.67
N CYS A 25 -24.50 38.80 -1.65
CA CYS A 25 -25.74 39.31 -2.22
C CYS A 25 -26.86 38.95 -1.23
N ALA A 26 -27.36 39.93 -0.48
CA ALA A 26 -28.54 39.79 0.36
C ALA A 26 -29.71 40.52 -0.30
N SER A 27 -30.79 39.80 -0.64
CA SER A 27 -32.13 40.37 -0.78
C SER A 27 -32.81 40.41 0.60
N PRO A 28 -33.64 41.41 0.91
CA PRO A 28 -34.31 41.49 2.20
C PRO A 28 -35.69 40.80 2.21
N GLU A 29 -36.18 40.52 3.43
CA GLU A 29 -37.51 39.96 3.81
C GLU A 29 -37.56 38.42 3.74
N GLU A 30 -37.84 37.64 4.80
CA GLU A 30 -38.84 37.77 5.87
C GLU A 30 -38.45 37.08 7.20
N SER A 31 -39.02 37.62 8.29
CA SER A 31 -39.32 37.06 9.63
C SER A 31 -38.63 35.78 10.18
N GLY A 32 -37.91 35.96 11.29
CA GLY A 32 -38.33 35.42 12.60
C GLY A 32 -38.08 33.94 12.92
N SER A 33 -36.85 33.63 13.35
CA SER A 33 -36.63 32.60 14.38
C SER A 33 -35.31 32.86 15.11
N ASN A 34 -35.36 32.96 16.44
CA ASN A 34 -34.18 32.96 17.32
C ASN A 34 -33.39 31.65 17.13
N LEU A 35 -32.41 31.66 16.23
CA LEU A 35 -31.31 30.69 16.26
C LEU A 35 -30.18 31.37 17.02
N THR A 36 -29.87 30.88 18.22
CA THR A 36 -28.56 31.12 18.82
C THR A 36 -27.51 30.68 17.81
N PRO A 37 -26.56 31.54 17.43
CA PRO A 37 -25.49 31.13 16.52
C PRO A 37 -24.75 29.98 17.19
N THR A 38 -24.74 28.82 16.54
CA THR A 38 -23.82 27.73 16.87
C THR A 38 -22.42 28.33 16.82
N PRO A 39 -21.56 28.15 17.84
CA PRO A 39 -20.20 28.69 17.77
C PRO A 39 -19.55 28.16 16.50
N SER A 40 -19.10 29.06 15.63
CA SER A 40 -18.34 28.68 14.44
C SER A 40 -17.10 27.93 14.93
N GLN A 41 -16.98 26.65 14.59
CA GLN A 41 -15.71 25.94 14.75
C GLN A 41 -14.69 26.66 13.89
N SER A 42 -13.69 27.29 14.52
CA SER A 42 -12.54 27.81 13.80
C SER A 42 -11.47 26.73 13.80
N ILE A 43 -10.79 26.59 12.68
CA ILE A 43 -9.73 25.61 12.46
C ILE A 43 -8.41 26.36 12.38
N PHE A 44 -7.41 25.92 13.13
CA PHE A 44 -6.07 26.52 13.14
C PHE A 44 -5.03 25.54 12.60
N ASN A 45 -4.06 26.09 11.87
CA ASN A 45 -2.90 25.35 11.37
C ASN A 45 -1.69 25.65 12.26
N TYR A 46 -1.15 24.61 12.88
CA TYR A 46 0.06 24.65 13.71
C TYR A 46 1.23 24.12 12.90
N ILE A 47 2.26 24.94 12.71
CA ILE A 47 3.43 24.57 11.92
C ILE A 47 4.58 24.24 12.87
N VAL A 48 5.13 23.05 12.73
CA VAL A 48 6.31 22.60 13.46
C VAL A 48 7.48 22.43 12.49
N GLU A 49 8.63 23.02 12.82
CA GLU A 49 9.88 22.84 12.10
C GLU A 49 10.78 21.84 12.84
N ILE A 50 11.08 20.72 12.19
CA ILE A 50 11.91 19.65 12.73
C ILE A 50 13.32 19.79 12.17
N THR A 51 14.28 20.00 13.06
CA THR A 51 15.68 20.18 12.68
C THR A 51 16.60 19.24 13.45
N ASP A 52 17.77 19.01 12.87
CA ASP A 52 18.85 18.24 13.48
C ASP A 52 19.58 19.08 14.53
N THR A 53 19.72 18.57 15.76
CA THR A 53 20.32 19.30 16.89
C THR A 53 21.76 19.74 16.60
N ASP A 54 22.54 18.94 15.87
CA ASP A 54 23.97 19.22 15.65
C ASP A 54 24.21 20.15 14.46
N THR A 55 23.42 19.99 13.40
CA THR A 55 23.63 20.70 12.13
C THR A 55 22.66 21.85 11.90
N GLU A 56 21.62 21.96 12.73
CA GLU A 56 20.50 22.91 12.59
C GLU A 56 19.76 22.80 11.24
N LYS A 57 20.00 21.74 10.47
CA LYS A 57 19.37 21.54 9.16
C LYS A 57 18.00 20.89 9.30
N PRO A 58 17.05 21.17 8.39
CA PRO A 58 15.77 20.49 8.38
C PRO A 58 15.90 18.98 8.16
N ILE A 59 15.03 18.22 8.83
CA ILE A 59 14.93 16.77 8.69
C ILE A 59 13.67 16.46 7.87
N PRO A 60 13.79 16.11 6.58
CA PRO A 60 12.65 15.74 5.76
C PRO A 60 12.15 14.33 6.08
N ASN A 61 10.87 14.07 5.81
CA ASN A 61 10.20 12.78 6.06
C ASN A 61 10.24 12.31 7.53
N ALA A 62 10.47 13.21 8.48
CA ALA A 62 10.30 12.92 9.90
C ALA A 62 8.81 12.74 10.18
N GLU A 63 8.45 11.67 10.90
CA GLU A 63 7.09 11.43 11.33
C GLU A 63 6.84 12.16 12.64
N ALA A 64 5.78 12.93 12.70
CA ALA A 64 5.39 13.71 13.87
C ALA A 64 3.95 13.38 14.25
N VAL A 65 3.76 12.98 15.50
CA VAL A 65 2.49 12.59 16.09
C VAL A 65 2.14 13.60 17.16
N ILE A 66 1.00 14.27 17.04
CA ILE A 66 0.50 15.14 18.09
C ILE A 66 -0.57 14.43 18.91
N THR A 67 -0.40 14.47 20.24
CA THR A 67 -1.31 13.85 21.20
C THR A 67 -1.77 14.88 22.22
N ILE A 68 -3.03 14.78 22.65
CA ILE A 68 -3.63 15.63 23.68
C ILE A 68 -4.28 14.69 24.69
N GLU A 69 -3.93 14.81 25.97
CA GLU A 69 -4.45 13.94 27.04
C GLU A 69 -4.31 12.42 26.73
N ALA A 70 -3.22 12.04 26.03
CA ALA A 70 -2.94 10.68 25.56
C ALA A 70 -3.87 10.14 24.45
N GLU A 71 -4.77 10.97 23.91
CA GLU A 71 -5.46 10.72 22.65
C GLU A 71 -4.58 11.20 21.49
N GLN A 72 -4.41 10.36 20.46
CA GLN A 72 -3.72 10.75 19.24
C GLN A 72 -4.64 11.62 18.39
N ILE A 73 -4.19 12.82 18.05
CA ILE A 73 -5.00 13.78 17.31
C ILE A 73 -4.69 13.75 15.82
N ASP A 74 -3.41 13.68 15.45
CA ASP A 74 -2.99 13.71 14.05
C ASP A 74 -1.58 13.10 13.89
N ILE A 75 -1.30 12.57 12.70
CA ILE A 75 0.03 12.11 12.29
C ILE A 75 0.35 12.74 10.94
N GLN A 76 1.51 13.37 10.87
CA GLN A 76 1.96 14.04 9.66
C GLN A 76 3.43 13.71 9.40
N GLN A 77 3.81 13.72 8.13
CA GLN A 77 5.21 13.63 7.72
C GLN A 77 5.75 15.00 7.35
N SER A 78 6.99 15.26 7.73
CA SER A 78 7.64 16.52 7.42
C SER A 78 7.96 16.63 5.93
N ASP A 79 7.74 17.82 5.38
CA ASP A 79 8.06 18.12 3.98
C ASP A 79 9.58 18.18 3.75
N VAL A 80 9.99 18.50 2.52
CA VAL A 80 11.42 18.66 2.15
C VAL A 80 12.16 19.77 2.92
N ARG A 81 11.42 20.63 3.64
CA ARG A 81 11.94 21.69 4.51
C ARG A 81 11.78 21.34 5.99
N GLY A 82 11.51 20.06 6.32
CA GLY A 82 11.35 19.58 7.68
C GLY A 82 10.11 20.15 8.38
N ARG A 83 9.11 20.63 7.64
CA ARG A 83 7.90 21.24 8.21
C ARG A 83 6.76 20.25 8.27
N VAL A 84 6.06 20.27 9.40
CA VAL A 84 4.80 19.56 9.61
C VAL A 84 3.71 20.57 9.89
N VAL A 85 2.50 20.36 9.36
CA VAL A 85 1.34 21.21 9.62
C VAL A 85 0.23 20.37 10.24
N PHE A 86 -0.14 20.69 11.48
CA PHE A 86 -1.26 20.07 12.18
C PHE A 86 -2.49 20.98 12.11
N THR A 87 -3.65 20.40 11.80
CA THR A 87 -4.91 21.14 11.73
C THR A 87 -5.80 20.83 12.93
N ILE A 88 -5.96 21.80 13.83
CA ILE A 88 -6.59 21.62 15.15
C ILE A 88 -7.81 22.52 15.31
N GLU A 89 -8.90 21.98 15.85
CA GLU A 89 -10.13 22.71 16.15
C GLU A 89 -10.01 23.62 17.39
N THR A 90 -10.69 24.77 17.38
CA THR A 90 -10.74 25.75 18.50
C THR A 90 -11.09 25.17 19.86
N SER A 91 -11.90 24.11 19.91
CA SER A 91 -12.29 23.44 21.15
C SER A 91 -11.08 22.87 21.93
N ARG A 92 -9.96 22.66 21.23
CA ARG A 92 -8.70 22.13 21.76
C ARG A 92 -7.59 23.20 21.85
N ALA A 93 -7.87 24.45 21.49
CA ALA A 93 -6.94 25.55 21.65
C ALA A 93 -6.71 25.85 23.15
N ASN A 94 -5.48 26.24 23.49
CA ASN A 94 -4.92 26.45 24.83
C ASN A 94 -4.75 25.19 25.70
N GLN A 95 -4.81 24.00 25.11
CA GLN A 95 -4.43 22.75 25.79
C GLN A 95 -2.94 22.46 25.63
N SER A 96 -2.37 21.76 26.62
CA SER A 96 -1.03 21.19 26.51
C SER A 96 -1.11 19.92 25.64
N ALA A 97 -0.27 19.84 24.63
CA ALA A 97 -0.14 18.66 23.78
C ALA A 97 1.27 18.09 23.89
N HIS A 98 1.41 16.79 23.64
CA HIS A 98 2.69 16.14 23.44
C HIS A 98 2.89 15.87 21.97
N LEU A 99 3.99 16.38 21.43
CA LEU A 99 4.46 16.08 20.09
C LEU A 99 5.55 15.01 20.17
N ILE A 100 5.31 13.85 19.58
CA ILE A 100 6.30 12.78 19.46
C ILE A 100 6.85 12.85 18.05
N VAL A 101 8.17 12.92 17.90
CA VAL A 101 8.81 13.01 16.59
C VAL A 101 9.85 11.90 16.44
N ALA A 102 9.77 11.18 15.32
CA ALA A 102 10.69 10.11 14.95
C ALA A 102 11.23 10.32 13.53
N ALA A 103 12.52 10.06 13.35
CA ALA A 103 13.18 10.12 12.05
C ALA A 103 14.32 9.10 11.99
N GLU A 104 14.59 8.55 10.81
CA GLU A 104 15.65 7.55 10.63
C GLU A 104 17.03 8.13 10.97
N GLY A 105 17.77 7.44 11.83
CA GLY A 105 19.08 7.89 12.31
C GLY A 105 19.02 8.90 13.47
N TYR A 106 17.83 9.20 13.97
CA TYR A 106 17.60 10.09 15.12
C TYR A 106 16.93 9.34 16.27
N ARG A 107 17.09 9.86 17.49
CA ARG A 107 16.32 9.41 18.66
C ARG A 107 14.89 9.90 18.52
N GLU A 108 13.94 9.06 18.90
CA GLU A 108 12.57 9.50 19.14
C GLU A 108 12.57 10.44 20.34
N GLU A 109 11.93 11.60 20.20
CA GLU A 109 11.82 12.60 21.25
C GLU A 109 10.36 13.05 21.42
N THR A 110 10.00 13.39 22.66
CA THR A 110 8.68 13.92 23.01
C THR A 110 8.83 15.35 23.50
N PHE A 111 8.11 16.27 22.86
CA PHE A 111 8.09 17.70 23.16
C PHE A 111 6.75 18.09 23.77
N ASN A 112 6.78 18.94 24.78
CA ASN A 112 5.57 19.58 25.31
C ASN A 112 5.32 20.84 24.50
N ILE A 113 4.16 20.92 23.85
CA ILE A 113 3.79 22.03 22.99
C ILE A 113 2.51 22.69 23.50
N ALA A 114 2.44 24.01 23.38
CA ALA A 114 1.30 24.79 23.82
C ALA A 114 0.51 25.24 22.59
N LEU A 115 -0.69 24.70 22.42
CA LEU A 115 -1.54 25.03 21.28
C LEU A 115 -2.16 26.41 21.46
N GLN A 116 -1.54 27.48 20.95
CA GLN A 116 -2.06 28.85 21.06
C GLN A 116 -2.60 29.36 19.72
N ASP A 117 -3.70 30.10 19.73
CA ASP A 117 -4.27 30.73 18.54
C ASP A 117 -3.26 31.72 17.92
N GLY A 118 -2.95 31.57 16.63
CA GLY A 118 -1.95 32.37 15.93
C GLY A 118 -0.52 32.24 16.47
N GLY A 119 -0.23 31.15 17.19
CA GLY A 119 1.06 30.89 17.81
C GLY A 119 2.23 30.79 16.81
N PRO A 120 3.47 31.05 17.25
CA PRO A 120 4.65 31.01 16.39
C PRO A 120 4.95 29.59 15.88
N ILE A 121 5.75 29.51 14.81
CA ILE A 121 6.36 28.26 14.35
C ILE A 121 7.16 27.67 15.52
N GLU A 122 6.77 26.49 16.00
CA GLU A 122 7.55 25.79 17.01
C GLU A 122 8.67 25.02 16.33
N ARG A 123 9.91 25.28 16.74
CA ARG A 123 11.08 24.53 16.29
C ARG A 123 11.39 23.44 17.30
N VAL A 124 11.48 22.21 16.84
CA VAL A 124 11.88 21.04 17.64
C VAL A 124 13.15 20.43 17.06
N GLU A 125 14.03 19.97 17.94
CA GLU A 125 15.37 19.54 17.58
C GLU A 125 15.54 18.05 17.90
N LEU A 126 15.94 17.26 16.92
CA LEU A 126 16.16 15.81 17.10
C LEU A 126 17.65 15.48 17.19
N THR A 127 17.98 14.69 18.20
CA THR A 127 19.35 14.23 18.45
C THR A 127 19.68 13.00 17.57
N ARG A 128 20.80 13.04 16.85
CA ARG A 128 21.29 11.87 16.08
C ARG A 128 21.62 10.69 16.98
N LEU A 129 21.31 9.48 16.52
CA LEU A 129 21.81 8.25 17.11
C LEU A 129 23.31 8.14 16.84
N ALA A 130 24.10 7.93 17.90
CA ALA A 130 25.54 7.70 17.74
C ALA A 130 25.79 6.50 16.81
N PRO A 131 26.74 6.59 15.87
CA PRO A 131 27.09 5.45 15.04
C PRO A 131 27.53 4.30 15.94
N ARG A 132 26.99 3.11 15.69
CA ARG A 132 27.36 1.89 16.41
C ARG A 132 28.85 1.68 16.22
N SER A 133 29.64 1.84 17.29
CA SER A 133 31.05 1.47 17.25
C SER A 133 31.13 -0.03 16.93
N THR A 134 31.77 -0.36 15.81
CA THR A 134 32.23 -1.72 15.56
C THR A 134 33.06 -2.17 16.76
N PRO A 135 32.84 -3.36 17.33
CA PRO A 135 33.65 -3.82 18.44
C PRO A 135 35.08 -4.01 17.92
N THR A 136 35.97 -3.14 18.40
CA THR A 136 37.41 -3.27 18.19
C THR A 136 37.86 -4.61 18.75
N GLU A 137 38.46 -5.42 17.89
CA GLU A 137 39.17 -6.65 18.24
C GLU A 137 40.10 -6.37 19.43
N SER A 138 39.85 -7.05 20.55
CA SER A 138 40.50 -6.77 21.82
C SER A 138 41.99 -7.08 21.70
N ALA A 139 42.81 -6.03 21.71
CA ALA A 139 44.25 -6.12 21.81
C ALA A 139 44.65 -6.81 23.13
N VAL A 140 45.30 -7.96 23.02
CA VAL A 140 46.04 -8.57 24.13
C VAL A 140 47.41 -7.90 24.21
N ALA A 141 47.67 -7.19 25.31
CA ALA A 141 48.97 -6.64 25.64
C ALA A 141 49.90 -7.71 26.26
N PRO A 142 51.23 -7.54 26.20
CA PRO A 142 52.20 -8.62 26.27
C PRO A 142 52.71 -8.90 27.69
N THR A 143 53.10 -10.15 27.94
CA THR A 143 53.91 -10.52 29.10
C THR A 143 55.14 -11.31 28.63
N ALA A 144 56.33 -10.76 28.91
CA ALA A 144 57.61 -11.48 28.86
C ALA A 144 57.59 -12.66 29.86
N THR A 145 58.29 -13.79 29.71
CA THR A 145 59.75 -13.91 29.62
C THR A 145 60.14 -15.38 29.34
N SER A 146 61.34 -15.58 28.79
CA SER A 146 62.20 -16.79 28.76
C SER A 146 62.13 -17.76 27.56
N THR A 147 63.09 -17.57 26.65
CA THR A 147 63.82 -18.58 25.86
C THR A 147 65.04 -19.09 26.70
N PRO A 148 65.69 -20.25 26.42
CA PRO A 148 66.23 -20.60 25.09
C PRO A 148 66.31 -22.09 24.69
N ASN A 149 66.36 -22.32 23.37
CA ASN A 149 67.32 -23.17 22.61
C ASN A 149 66.90 -23.13 21.12
N GLN A 150 67.71 -22.61 20.20
CA GLN A 150 68.71 -23.33 19.36
C GLN A 150 68.09 -24.57 18.69
N GLU A 151 67.98 -24.73 17.37
CA GLU A 151 68.94 -24.52 16.26
C GLU A 151 68.22 -24.37 14.89
N THR A 152 68.99 -23.99 13.87
CA THR A 152 68.64 -23.57 12.50
C THR A 152 68.60 -24.74 11.47
N PRO A 153 68.54 -24.56 10.12
CA PRO A 153 67.45 -25.05 9.26
C PRO A 153 67.86 -26.15 8.25
N THR A 154 66.91 -26.72 7.50
CA THR A 154 67.22 -27.39 6.21
C THR A 154 66.07 -27.25 5.20
N ALA A 155 66.46 -27.15 3.93
CA ALA A 155 65.74 -26.62 2.79
C ALA A 155 64.99 -27.67 1.93
N MET A 156 64.17 -27.14 1.01
CA MET A 156 63.82 -27.63 -0.34
C MET A 156 63.28 -29.06 -0.50
N SER A 157 62.10 -29.20 -1.14
CA SER A 157 62.04 -29.67 -2.55
C SER A 157 60.60 -29.69 -3.10
N THR A 158 60.56 -29.43 -4.40
CA THR A 158 59.49 -29.38 -5.39
C THR A 158 58.69 -30.67 -5.60
N ALA A 159 57.42 -30.56 -6.03
CA ALA A 159 56.91 -31.20 -7.26
C ALA A 159 55.50 -30.71 -7.62
N MET A 160 55.37 -30.15 -8.82
CA MET A 160 54.13 -29.97 -9.59
C MET A 160 53.66 -31.32 -10.13
N VAL A 161 52.34 -31.56 -10.22
CA VAL A 161 51.68 -32.22 -11.36
C VAL A 161 50.23 -31.73 -11.47
N THR A 162 49.90 -31.07 -12.58
CA THR A 162 48.55 -30.86 -13.15
C THR A 162 48.29 -31.98 -14.19
N PRO A 163 47.03 -32.24 -14.65
CA PRO A 163 46.41 -31.40 -15.68
C PRO A 163 44.88 -31.20 -15.59
N SER A 164 44.42 -30.04 -16.08
CA SER A 164 43.06 -29.81 -16.59
C SER A 164 42.89 -30.40 -18.00
N PRO A 165 41.65 -30.66 -18.45
CA PRO A 165 41.31 -30.58 -19.86
C PRO A 165 40.50 -29.30 -20.17
N THR A 166 41.02 -28.54 -21.12
CA THR A 166 40.38 -27.43 -21.83
C THR A 166 39.40 -27.98 -22.87
N VAL A 167 38.19 -27.42 -22.93
CA VAL A 167 37.24 -27.64 -24.04
C VAL A 167 37.26 -26.39 -24.94
N THR A 168 37.56 -26.61 -26.21
CA THR A 168 37.58 -25.64 -27.30
C THR A 168 36.16 -25.42 -27.86
N PRO A 169 35.72 -24.19 -28.18
CA PRO A 169 34.59 -23.97 -29.07
C PRO A 169 35.08 -23.93 -30.53
N THR A 170 34.47 -24.73 -31.41
CA THR A 170 34.68 -24.62 -32.86
C THR A 170 33.42 -24.05 -33.48
N ASP A 171 33.61 -22.92 -34.14
CA ASP A 171 32.63 -22.21 -34.97
C ASP A 171 32.73 -22.76 -36.40
N THR A 172 31.62 -23.12 -37.03
CA THR A 172 31.54 -23.33 -38.49
C THR A 172 30.12 -23.05 -38.95
N ALA A 173 29.94 -21.89 -39.57
CA ALA A 173 28.76 -21.52 -40.33
C ALA A 173 28.96 -21.80 -41.82
N THR A 174 27.98 -22.42 -42.49
CA THR A 174 27.58 -22.17 -43.90
C THR A 174 26.26 -22.92 -44.21
N PRO A 175 25.51 -22.56 -45.27
CA PRO A 175 24.10 -22.19 -45.15
C PRO A 175 23.16 -23.28 -45.70
N MET A 176 21.96 -23.41 -45.12
CA MET A 176 20.88 -24.19 -45.72
C MET A 176 19.70 -23.30 -46.14
N VAL A 177 19.40 -23.43 -47.42
CA VAL A 177 18.34 -22.83 -48.23
C VAL A 177 16.95 -23.13 -47.66
N PRO A 178 15.99 -22.19 -47.75
CA PRO A 178 14.61 -22.43 -47.31
C PRO A 178 13.86 -23.35 -48.28
N THR A 179 13.49 -24.53 -47.82
CA THR A 179 12.51 -25.38 -48.52
C THR A 179 11.09 -24.95 -48.18
N ASN A 180 10.48 -24.18 -49.08
CA ASN A 180 9.04 -24.01 -49.19
C ASN A 180 8.37 -25.39 -49.36
N THR A 181 7.52 -25.78 -48.41
CA THR A 181 6.53 -26.84 -48.65
C THR A 181 5.15 -26.30 -48.35
N ALA A 182 4.35 -26.20 -49.40
CA ALA A 182 3.02 -25.63 -49.40
C ALA A 182 2.02 -26.52 -48.65
N SER A 183 1.13 -25.86 -47.91
CA SER A 183 -0.10 -26.40 -47.34
C SER A 183 -1.08 -26.82 -48.45
N PRO A 184 -1.74 -28.00 -48.37
CA PRO A 184 -2.78 -28.36 -49.32
C PRO A 184 -4.11 -27.65 -48.99
N THR A 185 -4.52 -26.77 -49.88
CA THR A 185 -5.90 -26.23 -49.99
C THR A 185 -6.88 -27.34 -50.37
N PRO A 186 -8.00 -27.56 -49.65
CA PRO A 186 -9.06 -28.44 -50.13
C PRO A 186 -9.93 -27.70 -51.16
N THR A 187 -9.99 -28.26 -52.37
CA THR A 187 -10.85 -27.84 -53.48
C THR A 187 -12.31 -28.18 -53.22
N ALA A 188 -13.19 -27.22 -53.51
CA ALA A 188 -14.64 -27.35 -53.47
C ALA A 188 -15.15 -28.40 -54.45
N THR A 189 -15.98 -29.33 -53.97
CA THR A 189 -16.82 -30.21 -54.80
C THR A 189 -18.27 -29.78 -54.66
N LYS A 190 -18.91 -29.44 -55.78
CA LYS A 190 -20.34 -29.13 -55.87
C LYS A 190 -21.16 -30.40 -55.66
N THR A 191 -22.08 -30.37 -54.71
CA THR A 191 -23.16 -31.36 -54.59
C THR A 191 -24.50 -30.63 -54.55
N SER A 192 -25.45 -31.20 -55.31
CA SER A 192 -26.75 -30.70 -55.72
C SER A 192 -27.70 -30.32 -54.58
N THR A 193 -28.45 -29.24 -54.80
CA THR A 193 -29.58 -28.76 -53.99
C THR A 193 -30.79 -29.67 -54.17
N GLU A 194 -31.21 -30.36 -53.11
CA GLU A 194 -32.59 -30.86 -52.98
C GLU A 194 -33.44 -29.80 -52.26
N THR A 195 -34.54 -29.43 -52.90
CA THR A 195 -35.55 -28.51 -52.38
C THR A 195 -36.45 -29.25 -51.41
N LEU A 196 -36.41 -28.90 -50.12
CA LEU A 196 -37.45 -29.28 -49.15
C LEU A 196 -38.25 -28.04 -48.74
N THR A 197 -39.55 -28.13 -49.02
CA THR A 197 -40.61 -27.17 -48.72
C THR A 197 -40.71 -26.89 -47.21
N PRO A 198 -40.90 -25.64 -46.75
CA PRO A 198 -41.03 -25.36 -45.33
C PRO A 198 -42.41 -25.76 -44.78
N THR A 199 -42.42 -26.56 -43.72
CA THR A 199 -43.58 -26.82 -42.86
C THR A 199 -43.82 -25.60 -41.97
N PRO A 200 -45.07 -25.16 -41.71
CA PRO A 200 -45.33 -23.98 -40.88
C PRO A 200 -44.91 -24.25 -39.42
N THR A 201 -43.92 -23.49 -38.95
CA THR A 201 -43.48 -23.48 -37.56
C THR A 201 -44.54 -22.81 -36.69
N LYS A 202 -44.95 -23.52 -35.65
CA LYS A 202 -45.86 -23.06 -34.59
C LYS A 202 -45.32 -21.75 -33.99
N THR A 203 -46.14 -20.71 -33.99
CA THR A 203 -45.84 -19.40 -33.39
C THR A 203 -45.30 -19.57 -31.97
N ALA A 204 -44.06 -19.15 -31.74
CA ALA A 204 -43.48 -19.08 -30.42
C ALA A 204 -44.20 -17.98 -29.63
N THR A 205 -44.81 -18.35 -28.50
CA THR A 205 -45.36 -17.42 -27.52
C THR A 205 -44.22 -16.51 -27.04
N PRO A 206 -44.43 -15.19 -26.87
CA PRO A 206 -43.43 -14.32 -26.28
C PRO A 206 -43.06 -14.86 -24.90
N LEU A 207 -41.79 -15.19 -24.69
CA LEU A 207 -41.28 -15.49 -23.35
C LEU A 207 -41.41 -14.20 -22.54
N THR A 208 -42.31 -14.21 -21.56
CA THR A 208 -42.36 -13.20 -20.51
C THR A 208 -40.94 -13.07 -19.95
N PRO A 209 -40.33 -11.87 -19.87
CA PRO A 209 -39.03 -11.72 -19.26
C PRO A 209 -39.11 -12.30 -17.85
N THR A 210 -38.33 -13.35 -17.60
CA THR A 210 -38.18 -13.87 -16.25
C THR A 210 -37.57 -12.72 -15.45
N PRO A 211 -38.15 -12.29 -14.32
CA PRO A 211 -37.54 -11.25 -13.51
C PRO A 211 -36.11 -11.70 -13.21
N ILE A 212 -35.13 -10.86 -13.58
CA ILE A 212 -33.74 -11.05 -13.18
C ILE A 212 -33.79 -11.19 -11.65
N PRO A 213 -33.32 -12.31 -11.07
CA PRO A 213 -33.31 -12.43 -9.62
C PRO A 213 -32.53 -11.24 -9.08
N THR A 214 -33.18 -10.42 -8.23
CA THR A 214 -32.46 -9.43 -7.45
C THR A 214 -31.33 -10.16 -6.75
N PRO A 215 -30.05 -9.80 -6.98
CA PRO A 215 -28.93 -10.44 -6.31
C PRO A 215 -29.19 -10.38 -4.81
N THR A 216 -29.39 -11.54 -4.21
CA THR A 216 -29.61 -11.62 -2.78
C THR A 216 -28.25 -11.34 -2.15
N ALA A 217 -28.19 -10.34 -1.26
CA ALA A 217 -26.98 -10.03 -0.49
C ALA A 217 -26.33 -11.35 -0.02
N PRO A 218 -25.06 -11.62 -0.35
CA PRO A 218 -24.47 -12.91 -0.04
C PRO A 218 -24.50 -13.12 1.48
N THR A 219 -25.24 -14.15 1.91
CA THR A 219 -25.50 -14.41 3.33
C THR A 219 -24.17 -14.69 4.04
N ASN A 220 -23.91 -14.02 5.17
CA ASN A 220 -22.65 -14.04 5.92
C ASN A 220 -21.41 -13.41 5.24
N SER A 221 -21.55 -12.64 4.15
CA SER A 221 -20.44 -11.87 3.59
C SER A 221 -20.05 -10.69 4.48
N LEU A 222 -18.75 -10.52 4.70
CA LEU A 222 -18.19 -9.37 5.40
C LEU A 222 -17.11 -8.70 4.56
N LEU A 223 -17.25 -7.39 4.39
CA LEU A 223 -16.31 -6.52 3.70
C LEU A 223 -15.58 -5.66 4.73
N ALA A 224 -14.27 -5.57 4.59
CA ALA A 224 -13.42 -4.62 5.29
C ALA A 224 -13.11 -3.46 4.35
N ILE A 225 -13.65 -2.29 4.66
CA ILE A 225 -13.53 -1.08 3.84
C ILE A 225 -12.64 -0.07 4.58
N PRO A 226 -11.44 0.27 4.08
CA PRO A 226 -10.69 1.39 4.60
C PRO A 226 -11.34 2.69 4.15
N VAL A 227 -11.53 3.62 5.08
CA VAL A 227 -12.00 4.98 4.79
C VAL A 227 -10.99 5.95 5.35
N VAL A 228 -10.54 6.86 4.49
CA VAL A 228 -9.47 7.82 4.80
C VAL A 228 -10.09 9.10 5.35
N TYR A 229 -9.57 9.53 6.48
CA TYR A 229 -9.88 10.79 7.15
C TYR A 229 -8.64 11.66 7.14
N ASN A 230 -8.83 12.95 7.43
CA ASN A 230 -7.72 13.88 7.59
C ASN A 230 -6.71 13.45 8.67
N TYR A 231 -7.16 12.67 9.66
CA TYR A 231 -6.39 12.27 10.85
C TYR A 231 -5.94 10.80 10.85
N GLY A 232 -6.10 10.10 9.72
CA GLY A 232 -5.77 8.69 9.60
C GLY A 232 -6.84 7.87 8.89
N THR A 233 -6.71 6.55 8.94
CA THR A 233 -7.64 5.63 8.26
C THR A 233 -8.37 4.78 9.28
N LYS A 234 -9.67 4.57 9.05
CA LYS A 234 -10.46 3.58 9.78
C LYS A 234 -10.85 2.45 8.85
N VAL A 235 -10.71 1.21 9.32
CA VAL A 235 -11.28 0.05 8.65
C VAL A 235 -12.66 -0.24 9.21
N TYR A 236 -13.67 -0.20 8.36
CA TYR A 236 -15.04 -0.55 8.68
C TYR A 236 -15.34 -1.99 8.29
N LEU A 237 -15.98 -2.74 9.18
CA LEU A 237 -16.50 -4.07 8.89
C LEU A 237 -18.00 -3.99 8.63
N THR A 238 -18.42 -4.32 7.41
CA THR A 238 -19.83 -4.23 7.03
C THR A 238 -20.25 -5.31 6.04
N GLY A 239 -21.54 -5.61 6.01
CA GLY A 239 -22.15 -6.48 5.02
C GLY A 239 -22.97 -5.69 4.01
N PHE A 240 -23.63 -6.40 3.11
CA PHE A 240 -24.46 -5.83 2.05
C PHE A 240 -25.91 -5.60 2.51
N ASN A 241 -26.08 -4.77 3.55
CA ASN A 241 -27.38 -4.54 4.22
C ASN A 241 -28.05 -3.20 3.83
N GLY A 242 -27.51 -2.47 2.85
CA GLY A 242 -28.03 -1.20 2.35
C GLY A 242 -27.78 0.03 3.24
N GLN A 243 -27.37 -0.14 4.50
CA GLN A 243 -26.88 0.95 5.36
C GLN A 243 -25.35 0.97 5.42
N GLY A 244 -24.73 -0.21 5.25
CA GLY A 244 -23.31 -0.34 5.10
C GLY A 244 -22.56 0.16 6.32
N ILE A 245 -21.60 1.04 6.07
CA ILE A 245 -20.88 1.70 7.14
C ILE A 245 -21.71 2.80 7.79
N ASN A 246 -22.69 3.40 7.11
CA ASN A 246 -23.47 4.54 7.62
C ASN A 246 -24.52 4.17 8.68
N GLY A 247 -24.66 2.89 9.00
CA GLY A 247 -25.56 2.45 10.05
C GLY A 247 -25.24 3.04 11.44
N PRO A 248 -26.16 2.87 12.41
CA PRO A 248 -25.91 3.27 13.79
C PRO A 248 -24.79 2.42 14.41
N ASN A 249 -23.83 3.08 15.05
CA ASN A 249 -22.68 2.46 15.74
C ASN A 249 -21.88 1.48 14.84
N PRO A 250 -21.24 1.98 13.77
CA PRO A 250 -20.47 1.13 12.88
C PRO A 250 -19.33 0.42 13.61
N VAL A 251 -19.12 -0.85 13.25
CA VAL A 251 -17.96 -1.63 13.71
C VAL A 251 -16.74 -1.16 12.93
N SER A 252 -15.77 -0.53 13.61
CA SER A 252 -14.54 -0.03 12.98
C SER A 252 -13.34 -0.13 13.90
N VAL A 253 -12.14 -0.04 13.31
CA VAL A 253 -10.86 -0.01 14.01
C VAL A 253 -9.95 1.00 13.30
N ASP A 254 -9.16 1.76 14.07
CA ASP A 254 -8.13 2.66 13.55
C ASP A 254 -6.98 1.82 12.98
N ALA A 255 -7.02 1.62 11.66
CA ALA A 255 -6.19 0.65 10.98
C ALA A 255 -6.16 0.91 9.46
N GLN A 256 -5.26 0.22 8.79
CA GLN A 256 -4.95 0.33 7.36
C GLN A 256 -4.75 -1.05 6.74
N GLN A 257 -4.89 -1.10 5.42
CA GLN A 257 -4.54 -2.24 4.56
C GLN A 257 -5.15 -3.58 5.05
N PRO A 258 -6.46 -3.64 5.32
CA PRO A 258 -7.10 -4.84 5.85
C PRO A 258 -6.92 -6.03 4.90
N MET A 259 -6.71 -7.21 5.46
CA MET A 259 -6.70 -8.46 4.74
C MET A 259 -7.25 -9.60 5.58
N PHE A 260 -8.40 -10.13 5.21
CA PHE A 260 -8.95 -11.31 5.85
C PHE A 260 -8.01 -12.50 5.67
N SER A 261 -7.89 -13.31 6.72
CA SER A 261 -7.32 -14.64 6.59
C SER A 261 -8.16 -15.49 5.64
N ARG A 262 -7.57 -16.55 5.11
CA ARG A 262 -8.27 -17.47 4.20
C ARG A 262 -9.56 -18.04 4.78
N THR A 263 -9.59 -18.35 6.07
CA THR A 263 -10.79 -18.84 6.78
C THR A 263 -11.79 -17.73 7.08
N GLY A 264 -11.37 -16.47 6.94
CA GLY A 264 -12.13 -15.29 7.33
C GLY A 264 -12.17 -15.06 8.84
N GLU A 265 -11.66 -15.96 9.69
CA GLU A 265 -11.80 -15.86 11.15
C GLU A 265 -11.00 -14.69 11.76
N SER A 266 -9.99 -14.22 11.05
CA SER A 266 -9.13 -13.11 11.47
C SER A 266 -8.87 -12.15 10.32
N ILE A 267 -8.43 -10.95 10.65
CA ILE A 267 -8.01 -9.92 9.70
C ILE A 267 -6.63 -9.41 10.09
N MET A 268 -5.71 -9.36 9.12
CA MET A 268 -4.42 -8.69 9.25
C MET A 268 -4.59 -7.21 8.89
N VAL A 269 -3.98 -6.33 9.68
CA VAL A 269 -4.01 -4.88 9.46
C VAL A 269 -2.67 -4.26 9.81
N LYS A 270 -2.38 -3.09 9.24
CA LYS A 270 -1.44 -2.13 9.83
C LYS A 270 -2.21 -1.24 10.80
N ALA A 271 -1.72 -1.04 12.02
CA ALA A 271 -2.41 -0.23 13.01
C ALA A 271 -1.46 0.31 14.08
N THR A 272 -1.95 1.27 14.85
CA THR A 272 -1.38 1.68 16.13
C THR A 272 -2.34 1.26 17.24
N ILE A 273 -1.97 0.26 18.02
CA ILE A 273 -2.83 -0.27 19.09
C ILE A 273 -2.04 -0.27 20.39
N ASN A 274 -2.57 0.40 21.41
CA ASN A 274 -1.93 0.54 22.73
C ASN A 274 -0.49 1.07 22.65
N GLY A 275 -0.24 2.06 21.78
CA GLY A 275 1.07 2.67 21.58
C GLY A 275 2.08 1.85 20.77
N VAL A 276 1.66 0.69 20.25
CA VAL A 276 2.51 -0.14 19.37
C VAL A 276 2.07 0.05 17.93
N ILE A 277 3.00 0.45 17.07
CA ILE A 277 2.79 0.59 15.63
C ILE A 277 3.34 -0.64 14.92
N GLY A 278 2.55 -1.22 14.02
CA GLY A 278 3.00 -2.30 13.17
C GLY A 278 1.87 -3.14 12.62
N LEU A 279 2.10 -4.44 12.48
CA LEU A 279 1.14 -5.38 11.92
C LEU A 279 0.44 -6.17 13.02
N PHE A 280 -0.87 -6.19 12.95
CA PHE A 280 -1.74 -6.84 13.92
C PHE A 280 -2.66 -7.85 13.24
N LYS A 281 -2.95 -8.92 13.95
CA LYS A 281 -4.02 -9.86 13.64
C LYS A 281 -5.17 -9.61 14.60
N LEU A 282 -6.36 -9.33 14.07
CA LEU A 282 -7.55 -9.11 14.87
C LEU A 282 -8.54 -10.25 14.66
N THR A 283 -9.26 -10.65 15.71
CA THR A 283 -10.42 -11.56 15.55
C THR A 283 -11.57 -10.81 14.88
N ALA A 284 -12.17 -11.41 13.85
CA ALA A 284 -13.17 -10.72 13.03
C ALA A 284 -14.49 -10.41 13.76
N THR A 285 -14.73 -10.99 14.95
CA THR A 285 -15.97 -10.85 15.73
C THR A 285 -15.82 -10.06 17.03
N GLY A 286 -14.61 -9.67 17.43
CA GLY A 286 -14.39 -9.00 18.72
C GLY A 286 -13.11 -8.20 18.84
N PHE A 287 -12.39 -7.97 17.73
CA PHE A 287 -11.18 -7.17 17.63
C PHE A 287 -10.21 -7.36 18.80
N ASN A 288 -9.96 -8.61 19.19
CA ASN A 288 -8.89 -8.88 20.14
C ASN A 288 -7.55 -8.79 19.38
N PRO A 289 -6.70 -7.78 19.65
CA PRO A 289 -5.51 -7.54 18.84
C PRO A 289 -4.36 -8.44 19.29
N GLU A 290 -3.82 -9.21 18.34
CA GLU A 290 -2.56 -9.92 18.47
C GLU A 290 -1.49 -9.16 17.68
N ILE A 291 -0.41 -8.76 18.34
CA ILE A 291 0.74 -8.14 17.68
C ILE A 291 1.48 -9.22 16.89
N VAL A 292 1.72 -8.97 15.61
CA VAL A 292 2.43 -9.90 14.72
C VAL A 292 3.84 -9.41 14.42
N ILE A 293 3.99 -8.11 14.12
CA ILE A 293 5.27 -7.45 13.83
C ILE A 293 5.25 -6.05 14.47
N ARG A 294 6.26 -5.71 15.28
CA ARG A 294 6.42 -4.42 15.97
C ARG A 294 7.31 -3.44 15.19
N ARG A 295 6.99 -3.23 13.91
CA ARG A 295 7.73 -2.32 13.03
C ARG A 295 6.77 -1.37 12.34
N GLY A 296 6.88 -0.07 12.63
CA GLY A 296 5.97 0.94 12.07
C GLY A 296 6.06 1.09 10.55
N SER A 297 7.22 0.77 9.97
CA SER A 297 7.44 0.76 8.52
C SER A 297 6.88 -0.48 7.81
N ALA A 298 6.38 -1.48 8.53
CA ALA A 298 5.82 -2.69 7.93
C ALA A 298 4.44 -2.42 7.33
N GLU A 299 4.28 -2.76 6.05
CA GLU A 299 3.09 -2.49 5.24
C GLU A 299 2.72 -3.67 4.35
N TRP A 300 1.51 -3.64 3.80
CA TRP A 300 0.95 -4.63 2.89
C TRP A 300 1.06 -6.08 3.39
N PRO A 301 0.59 -6.37 4.63
CA PRO A 301 0.71 -7.71 5.18
C PRO A 301 -0.09 -8.71 4.35
N VAL A 302 0.51 -9.85 4.00
CA VAL A 302 -0.20 -11.00 3.43
C VAL A 302 0.16 -12.25 4.21
N LEU A 303 -0.83 -13.09 4.47
CA LEU A 303 -0.63 -14.36 5.16
C LEU A 303 -0.53 -15.49 4.15
N SER A 304 0.46 -16.36 4.35
CA SER A 304 0.60 -17.60 3.60
C SER A 304 -0.65 -18.47 3.66
N PRO A 305 -0.91 -19.32 2.65
CA PRO A 305 -2.10 -20.18 2.62
C PRO A 305 -2.26 -21.13 3.82
N ASN A 306 -1.16 -21.49 4.49
CA ASN A 306 -1.15 -22.32 5.69
C ASN A 306 -1.24 -21.50 7.00
N GLY A 307 -1.16 -20.18 6.93
CA GLY A 307 -1.32 -19.30 8.08
C GLY A 307 -0.06 -19.05 8.92
N GLU A 308 1.11 -19.52 8.49
CA GLU A 308 2.32 -19.51 9.32
C GLU A 308 3.27 -18.36 8.97
N THR A 309 3.50 -18.15 7.67
CA THR A 309 4.38 -17.09 7.17
C THR A 309 3.60 -15.83 6.86
N VAL A 310 4.14 -14.68 7.24
CA VAL A 310 3.66 -13.36 6.83
C VAL A 310 4.66 -12.76 5.87
N MET A 311 4.21 -12.31 4.71
CA MET A 311 5.02 -11.41 3.86
C MET A 311 4.51 -9.99 4.04
N PHE A 312 5.44 -9.04 4.00
CA PHE A 312 5.16 -7.62 4.16
C PHE A 312 6.29 -6.83 3.50
N VAL A 313 6.10 -5.52 3.34
CA VAL A 313 7.16 -4.64 2.87
C VAL A 313 7.54 -3.61 3.91
N GLU A 314 8.79 -3.13 3.90
CA GLU A 314 9.25 -2.03 4.76
C GLU A 314 9.33 -0.72 3.96
N SER A 315 8.44 0.22 4.25
CA SER A 315 8.32 1.49 3.51
C SER A 315 9.52 2.42 3.70
N THR A 316 10.17 2.39 4.86
CA THR A 316 11.43 3.11 5.14
C THR A 316 12.64 2.51 4.43
N LEU A 317 12.51 1.31 3.88
CA LEU A 317 13.57 0.63 3.13
C LEU A 317 13.25 0.56 1.63
N ASP A 318 12.66 1.61 1.06
CA ASP A 318 12.23 1.66 -0.35
C ASP A 318 11.24 0.55 -0.74
N TYR A 319 10.40 0.09 0.20
CA TYR A 319 9.43 -0.99 0.01
C TYR A 319 10.07 -2.36 -0.29
N ARG A 320 11.15 -2.69 0.41
CA ARG A 320 11.75 -4.03 0.35
C ARG A 320 10.81 -5.09 0.89
N LEU A 321 10.77 -6.24 0.22
CA LEU A 321 9.99 -7.40 0.63
C LEU A 321 10.67 -8.16 1.75
N HIS A 322 9.93 -8.44 2.81
CA HIS A 322 10.36 -9.26 3.94
C HIS A 322 9.39 -10.41 4.16
N LYS A 323 9.91 -11.50 4.71
CA LYS A 323 9.12 -12.61 5.23
C LYS A 323 9.37 -12.79 6.71
N ARG A 324 8.30 -13.00 7.46
CA ARG A 324 8.33 -13.33 8.89
C ARG A 324 7.93 -14.79 9.05
N LEU A 325 8.84 -15.58 9.59
CA LEU A 325 8.66 -16.98 9.95
C LEU A 325 8.33 -17.08 11.45
N PRO A 326 7.47 -18.04 11.86
CA PRO A 326 7.25 -18.31 13.27
C PRO A 326 8.55 -18.71 13.96
N ASP A 327 8.93 -17.96 15.00
CA ASP A 327 10.01 -18.32 15.90
C ASP A 327 9.62 -17.84 17.30
N PRO A 328 9.20 -18.73 18.21
CA PRO A 328 8.72 -18.33 19.52
C PRO A 328 9.83 -17.79 20.44
N SER A 329 11.10 -17.91 20.04
CA SER A 329 12.23 -17.33 20.78
C SER A 329 12.46 -15.85 20.47
N LEU A 330 11.83 -15.34 19.41
CA LEU A 330 11.96 -13.96 18.94
C LEU A 330 10.60 -13.25 19.03
N GLU A 331 10.59 -12.01 19.51
CA GLU A 331 9.37 -11.25 19.73
C GLU A 331 8.52 -11.07 18.45
N ASP A 332 9.17 -10.72 17.33
CA ASP A 332 8.53 -10.59 16.02
C ASP A 332 8.58 -11.90 15.19
N GLY A 333 9.12 -12.99 15.75
CA GLY A 333 9.56 -14.15 14.97
C GLY A 333 10.83 -13.85 14.16
N LYS A 334 11.21 -14.78 13.26
CA LYS A 334 12.39 -14.62 12.42
C LYS A 334 12.04 -13.84 11.16
N ILE A 335 12.57 -12.63 11.02
CA ILE A 335 12.39 -11.77 9.84
C ILE A 335 13.60 -11.91 8.91
N GLU A 336 13.33 -12.19 7.64
CA GLU A 336 14.33 -12.30 6.58
C GLU A 336 13.97 -11.36 5.42
N GLU A 337 14.94 -10.62 4.90
CA GLU A 337 14.77 -9.88 3.63
C GLU A 337 14.69 -10.87 2.47
N VAL A 338 13.73 -10.67 1.57
CA VAL A 338 13.55 -11.49 0.39
C VAL A 338 14.35 -10.87 -0.76
N SER A 339 15.35 -11.61 -1.22
CA SER A 339 16.25 -11.18 -2.30
C SER A 339 16.32 -12.22 -3.42
N LEU A 340 16.65 -11.76 -4.61
CA LEU A 340 16.88 -12.57 -5.80
C LEU A 340 18.21 -12.14 -6.44
N ASN A 341 19.11 -13.09 -6.66
CA ASN A 341 20.47 -12.84 -7.17
C ASN A 341 21.28 -11.84 -6.33
N GLY A 342 21.05 -11.79 -5.01
CA GLY A 342 21.70 -10.85 -4.10
C GLY A 342 21.13 -9.43 -4.12
N PHE A 343 20.05 -9.19 -4.87
CA PHE A 343 19.33 -7.91 -4.89
C PHE A 343 18.00 -8.03 -4.15
N PRO A 344 17.59 -7.01 -3.38
CA PRO A 344 16.29 -7.00 -2.75
C PRO A 344 15.17 -6.99 -3.80
N ILE A 345 14.03 -7.59 -3.44
CA ILE A 345 12.78 -7.40 -4.19
C ILE A 345 12.05 -6.19 -3.62
N PHE A 346 11.81 -5.19 -4.45
CA PHE A 346 10.96 -4.05 -4.13
C PHE A 346 9.53 -4.36 -4.56
N ALA A 347 8.59 -4.28 -3.62
CA ALA A 347 7.21 -4.70 -3.82
C ALA A 347 6.21 -3.77 -3.16
N LYS A 348 5.08 -3.53 -3.81
CA LYS A 348 3.90 -2.86 -3.26
C LYS A 348 2.65 -3.67 -3.58
N ASN A 349 1.57 -3.37 -2.86
CA ASN A 349 0.25 -3.97 -3.09
C ASN A 349 0.34 -5.51 -3.09
N LEU A 350 1.01 -6.07 -2.08
CA LEU A 350 1.24 -7.52 -1.97
C LEU A 350 -0.09 -8.28 -1.88
N LEU A 351 -0.18 -9.37 -2.64
CA LEU A 351 -1.24 -10.38 -2.56
C LEU A 351 -0.62 -11.79 -2.56
N TRP A 352 -1.27 -12.74 -1.90
CA TRP A 352 -0.82 -14.14 -1.86
C TRP A 352 -1.95 -15.07 -2.31
N SER A 353 -1.70 -15.81 -3.38
CA SER A 353 -2.63 -16.81 -3.90
C SER A 353 -2.62 -18.09 -3.05
N VAL A 354 -3.71 -18.86 -3.18
CA VAL A 354 -3.86 -20.16 -2.49
C VAL A 354 -2.90 -21.24 -2.98
N ASP A 355 -2.34 -21.10 -4.18
CA ASP A 355 -1.35 -22.00 -4.77
C ASP A 355 0.10 -21.54 -4.55
N ASN A 356 0.30 -20.72 -3.52
CA ASN A 356 1.61 -20.26 -3.05
C ASN A 356 2.37 -19.34 -4.02
N ARG A 357 1.64 -18.48 -4.73
CA ARG A 357 2.21 -17.43 -5.58
C ARG A 357 1.96 -16.06 -4.96
N LEU A 358 2.98 -15.21 -4.98
CA LEU A 358 2.90 -13.81 -4.61
C LEU A 358 2.65 -12.98 -5.85
N VAL A 359 1.71 -12.04 -5.75
CA VAL A 359 1.48 -11.00 -6.75
C VAL A 359 1.84 -9.66 -6.11
N PHE A 360 2.57 -8.82 -6.84
CA PHE A 360 3.01 -7.52 -6.36
C PHE A 360 3.29 -6.55 -7.50
N GLN A 361 3.21 -5.26 -7.21
CA GLN A 361 3.69 -4.20 -8.09
C GLN A 361 5.15 -3.88 -7.76
N GLY A 362 6.00 -3.69 -8.77
CA GLY A 362 7.42 -3.37 -8.57
C GLY A 362 8.23 -3.32 -9.85
N CYS A 363 9.52 -2.98 -9.72
CA CYS A 363 10.45 -2.85 -10.85
C CYS A 363 11.57 -3.89 -10.78
N ALA A 364 11.98 -4.43 -11.93
CA ALA A 364 12.93 -5.53 -12.06
C ALA A 364 14.40 -5.16 -11.79
N VAL A 365 14.68 -4.57 -10.64
CA VAL A 365 16.04 -4.18 -10.22
C VAL A 365 16.96 -5.40 -10.13
N TRP A 366 16.44 -6.55 -9.70
CA TRP A 366 17.17 -7.84 -9.62
C TRP A 366 17.59 -8.42 -10.99
N LEU A 367 17.09 -7.85 -12.10
CA LEU A 367 17.52 -8.17 -13.46
C LEU A 367 18.45 -7.10 -14.05
N GLY A 368 18.87 -6.11 -13.25
CA GLY A 368 19.57 -4.91 -13.75
C GLY A 368 18.70 -4.03 -14.64
N GLN A 369 17.37 -4.13 -14.52
CA GLN A 369 16.39 -3.43 -15.37
C GLN A 369 15.45 -2.56 -14.52
N PRO A 370 15.97 -1.51 -13.85
CA PRO A 370 15.20 -0.70 -12.90
C PRO A 370 14.03 0.06 -13.53
N SER A 371 14.03 0.28 -14.85
CA SER A 371 12.92 0.91 -15.57
C SER A 371 11.79 -0.06 -15.93
N LYS A 372 11.99 -1.37 -15.77
CA LYS A 372 10.97 -2.37 -16.09
C LYS A 372 10.07 -2.61 -14.88
N CYS A 373 9.11 -1.71 -14.72
CA CYS A 373 8.06 -1.83 -13.73
C CYS A 373 6.86 -2.61 -14.28
N GLY A 374 6.03 -3.12 -13.38
CA GLY A 374 4.92 -4.00 -13.72
C GLY A 374 4.24 -4.60 -12.49
N THR A 375 3.16 -5.32 -12.75
CA THR A 375 2.67 -6.35 -11.84
C THR A 375 3.39 -7.66 -12.13
N TRP A 376 3.95 -8.24 -11.08
CA TRP A 376 4.74 -9.47 -11.12
C TRP A 376 4.03 -10.57 -10.35
N ILE A 377 4.20 -11.80 -10.81
CA ILE A 377 3.85 -13.01 -10.09
C ILE A 377 5.08 -13.87 -9.85
N THR A 378 5.21 -14.46 -8.67
CA THR A 378 6.32 -15.36 -8.35
C THR A 378 5.88 -16.46 -7.40
N ASN A 379 6.52 -17.62 -7.43
CA ASN A 379 6.32 -18.60 -6.36
C ASN A 379 7.07 -18.16 -5.10
N ALA A 380 6.40 -18.24 -3.94
CA ALA A 380 6.92 -17.70 -2.69
C ALA A 380 8.18 -18.42 -2.17
N ASN A 381 8.42 -19.68 -2.58
CA ASN A 381 9.51 -20.51 -2.07
C ASN A 381 10.78 -20.40 -2.91
N ASN A 382 10.65 -20.45 -4.24
CA ASN A 382 11.79 -20.54 -5.15
C ASN A 382 12.03 -19.26 -5.97
N LEU A 383 11.17 -18.25 -5.82
CA LEU A 383 11.28 -16.94 -6.46
C LEU A 383 11.65 -17.01 -7.95
N ALA A 384 10.63 -17.17 -8.80
CA ALA A 384 10.75 -17.04 -10.24
C ALA A 384 9.78 -15.95 -10.76
N PRO A 385 10.10 -14.65 -10.60
CA PRO A 385 9.18 -13.58 -10.99
C PRO A 385 8.94 -13.53 -12.50
N LYS A 386 7.66 -13.57 -12.88
CA LYS A 386 7.16 -13.33 -14.23
C LYS A 386 6.33 -12.05 -14.21
N ARG A 387 6.60 -11.12 -15.13
CA ARG A 387 5.76 -9.94 -15.32
C ARG A 387 4.46 -10.36 -16.03
N ILE A 388 3.32 -9.98 -15.47
CA ILE A 388 1.99 -10.29 -16.03
C ILE A 388 1.26 -9.05 -16.55
N ILE A 389 1.56 -7.87 -16.00
CA ILE A 389 1.04 -6.58 -16.49
C ILE A 389 2.21 -5.62 -16.60
N GLU A 390 2.26 -4.86 -17.69
CA GLU A 390 3.30 -3.85 -17.92
C GLU A 390 2.91 -2.50 -17.35
N GLY A 391 3.91 -1.65 -17.07
CA GLY A 391 3.69 -0.30 -16.56
C GLY A 391 3.60 -0.25 -15.04
N ASN A 392 3.59 0.96 -14.49
CA ASN A 392 3.63 1.18 -13.04
C ASN A 392 2.24 1.45 -12.45
N ASP A 393 1.27 1.73 -13.31
CA ASP A 393 -0.06 2.23 -12.95
C ASP A 393 -1.07 1.11 -12.68
N ALA A 394 -0.70 -0.15 -12.92
CA ALA A 394 -1.51 -1.32 -12.58
C ALA A 394 -1.25 -1.77 -11.13
N LEU A 395 -2.23 -1.52 -10.25
CA LEU A 395 -2.13 -1.79 -8.82
C LEU A 395 -2.94 -3.05 -8.46
N PRO A 396 -2.30 -4.17 -8.12
CA PRO A 396 -3.00 -5.41 -7.75
C PRO A 396 -3.69 -5.25 -6.39
N MET A 397 -5.02 -5.40 -6.33
CA MET A 397 -5.78 -5.10 -5.10
C MET A 397 -6.43 -6.32 -4.47
N SER A 398 -6.84 -7.29 -5.28
CA SER A 398 -7.50 -8.50 -4.78
C SER A 398 -7.25 -9.71 -5.65
N ILE A 399 -7.09 -10.86 -5.01
CA ILE A 399 -6.84 -12.14 -5.68
C ILE A 399 -7.80 -13.20 -5.15
N LYS A 400 -8.42 -13.95 -6.06
CA LYS A 400 -9.24 -15.09 -5.69
C LYS A 400 -9.18 -16.17 -6.76
N ARG A 401 -8.90 -17.42 -6.34
CA ARG A 401 -8.61 -18.53 -7.25
C ARG A 401 -7.48 -18.13 -8.20
N ASN A 402 -7.79 -17.98 -9.50
CA ASN A 402 -6.87 -17.57 -10.55
C ASN A 402 -7.15 -16.15 -11.07
N LEU A 403 -8.05 -15.41 -10.43
CA LEU A 403 -8.45 -14.06 -10.82
C LEU A 403 -7.68 -13.02 -10.01
N LEU A 404 -7.25 -11.98 -10.72
CA LEU A 404 -6.66 -10.76 -10.17
C LEU A 404 -7.55 -9.59 -10.54
N ALA A 405 -8.07 -8.91 -9.52
CA ALA A 405 -8.67 -7.60 -9.66
C ALA A 405 -7.62 -6.54 -9.33
N TYR A 406 -7.45 -5.59 -10.22
CA TYR A 406 -6.47 -4.53 -10.11
C TYR A 406 -7.07 -3.20 -10.55
N MET A 407 -6.51 -2.11 -10.04
CA MET A 407 -6.84 -0.77 -10.52
C MET A 407 -5.84 -0.39 -11.61
N LEU A 408 -6.31 0.30 -12.64
CA LEU A 408 -5.46 0.89 -13.67
C LEU A 408 -5.93 2.30 -13.97
N ARG A 409 -5.01 3.25 -13.97
CA ARG A 409 -5.26 4.62 -14.44
C ARG A 409 -4.55 4.82 -15.76
N GLU A 410 -5.31 4.81 -16.85
CA GLU A 410 -4.74 5.13 -18.16
C GLU A 410 -4.37 6.62 -18.25
N PRO A 411 -3.42 7.01 -19.13
CA PRO A 411 -3.03 8.41 -19.25
C PRO A 411 -4.23 9.34 -19.57
N ASN A 412 -4.45 10.33 -18.70
CA ASN A 412 -5.57 11.29 -18.76
C ASN A 412 -6.96 10.66 -18.60
N LYS A 413 -7.05 9.48 -17.96
CA LYS A 413 -8.30 8.87 -17.52
C LYS A 413 -8.39 8.79 -16.00
N ASP A 414 -9.60 8.56 -15.54
CA ASP A 414 -9.98 8.09 -14.20
C ASP A 414 -9.41 6.68 -13.91
N TRP A 415 -9.48 6.30 -12.63
CA TRP A 415 -9.19 4.93 -12.21
C TRP A 415 -10.31 3.99 -12.62
N ASP A 416 -9.89 2.88 -13.22
CA ASP A 416 -10.77 1.80 -13.63
C ASP A 416 -10.39 0.48 -12.95
N ILE A 417 -11.37 -0.41 -12.86
CA ILE A 417 -11.22 -1.75 -12.30
C ILE A 417 -11.11 -2.76 -13.42
N TYR A 418 -9.99 -3.45 -13.43
CA TYR A 418 -9.73 -4.51 -14.39
C TYR A 418 -9.67 -5.86 -13.70
N LEU A 419 -10.08 -6.88 -14.46
CA LEU A 419 -10.00 -8.28 -14.08
C LEU A 419 -9.15 -9.04 -15.09
N THR A 420 -8.21 -9.84 -14.61
CA THR A 420 -7.44 -10.74 -15.47
C THR A 420 -7.10 -12.04 -14.75
N SER A 421 -6.59 -13.03 -15.50
CA SER A 421 -6.00 -14.23 -14.91
C SER A 421 -4.58 -13.97 -14.43
N ILE A 422 -4.21 -14.49 -13.26
CA ILE A 422 -2.82 -14.45 -12.77
C ILE A 422 -1.85 -15.32 -13.57
N ASP A 423 -2.34 -16.20 -14.43
CA ASP A 423 -1.51 -16.93 -15.40
C ASP A 423 -1.18 -16.08 -16.65
N GLY A 424 -1.84 -14.93 -16.77
CA GLY A 424 -1.86 -14.05 -17.93
C GLY A 424 -3.12 -14.27 -18.77
N GLY A 425 -3.40 -13.33 -19.66
CA GLY A 425 -4.58 -13.34 -20.52
C GLY A 425 -4.99 -11.92 -20.89
N GLU A 426 -6.06 -11.81 -21.66
CA GLU A 426 -6.69 -10.51 -21.90
C GLU A 426 -7.32 -10.00 -20.61
N ALA A 427 -7.17 -8.71 -20.35
CA ALA A 427 -7.82 -8.04 -19.24
C ALA A 427 -9.22 -7.59 -19.66
N LEU A 428 -10.18 -7.72 -18.76
CA LEU A 428 -11.52 -7.17 -18.90
C LEU A 428 -11.61 -5.91 -18.05
N ASN A 429 -11.95 -4.76 -18.66
CA ASN A 429 -12.36 -3.58 -17.91
C ASN A 429 -13.78 -3.81 -17.38
N LEU A 430 -13.94 -3.88 -16.06
CA LEU A 430 -15.24 -4.07 -15.41
C LEU A 430 -16.02 -2.75 -15.28
N THR A 431 -15.35 -1.61 -15.40
CA THR A 431 -15.90 -0.30 -15.06
C THR A 431 -15.68 0.80 -16.10
N ASP A 432 -15.61 0.48 -17.39
CA ASP A 432 -15.44 1.47 -18.47
C ASP A 432 -16.57 2.55 -18.47
N ASN A 433 -16.35 3.64 -17.74
CA ASN A 433 -17.24 4.77 -17.54
C ASN A 433 -16.41 6.06 -17.28
N ASP A 434 -17.04 7.19 -16.96
CA ASP A 434 -16.35 8.48 -16.74
C ASP A 434 -16.19 8.80 -15.23
N PHE A 435 -16.19 7.79 -14.36
CA PHE A 435 -16.21 7.90 -12.91
C PHE A 435 -14.97 7.25 -12.30
N GLU A 436 -14.58 7.71 -11.11
CA GLU A 436 -13.44 7.11 -10.42
C GLU A 436 -13.89 5.81 -9.73
N ASP A 437 -13.30 4.69 -10.14
CA ASP A 437 -13.63 3.34 -9.68
C ASP A 437 -12.39 2.64 -9.08
N GLY A 438 -12.48 2.23 -7.81
CA GLY A 438 -11.30 1.74 -7.10
C GLY A 438 -11.53 0.84 -5.90
N LEU A 439 -10.39 0.48 -5.30
CA LEU A 439 -10.24 -0.47 -4.19
C LEU A 439 -10.97 -1.82 -4.40
N PRO A 440 -10.91 -2.47 -5.59
CA PRO A 440 -11.70 -3.66 -5.86
C PRO A 440 -11.35 -4.83 -4.93
N ALA A 441 -12.38 -5.56 -4.48
CA ALA A 441 -12.27 -6.80 -3.72
C ALA A 441 -13.13 -7.89 -4.37
N ILE A 442 -12.51 -9.03 -4.71
CA ILE A 442 -13.22 -10.19 -5.26
C ILE A 442 -13.95 -10.94 -4.14
N SER A 443 -15.18 -11.34 -4.41
CA SER A 443 -16.02 -12.12 -3.51
C SER A 443 -15.41 -13.49 -3.16
N PRO A 444 -15.80 -14.09 -2.02
CA PRO A 444 -15.29 -15.40 -1.60
C PRO A 444 -15.62 -16.54 -2.56
N ASP A 445 -16.77 -16.46 -3.24
CA ASP A 445 -17.17 -17.38 -4.31
C ASP A 445 -16.50 -17.08 -5.65
N GLY A 446 -15.87 -15.91 -5.81
CA GLY A 446 -15.14 -15.51 -7.01
C GLY A 446 -16.00 -15.04 -8.16
N ASP A 447 -17.30 -14.79 -7.94
CA ASP A 447 -18.26 -14.48 -9.00
C ASP A 447 -18.61 -12.98 -9.07
N THR A 448 -18.22 -12.19 -8.06
CA THR A 448 -18.52 -10.76 -7.95
C THR A 448 -17.30 -9.96 -7.49
N VAL A 449 -17.21 -8.70 -7.91
CA VAL A 449 -16.22 -7.73 -7.44
C VAL A 449 -16.96 -6.58 -6.76
N ALA A 450 -16.60 -6.29 -5.50
CA ALA A 450 -17.03 -5.10 -4.78
C ALA A 450 -16.01 -3.98 -4.95
N TYR A 451 -16.48 -2.74 -5.08
CA TYR A 451 -15.61 -1.60 -5.33
C TYR A 451 -16.21 -0.28 -4.85
N ILE A 452 -15.37 0.75 -4.73
CA ILE A 452 -15.77 2.11 -4.39
C ILE A 452 -15.85 2.94 -5.67
N SER A 453 -16.97 3.65 -5.84
CA SER A 453 -17.23 4.49 -7.01
C SER A 453 -17.86 5.81 -6.60
N ASN A 454 -17.63 6.88 -7.38
CA ASN A 454 -18.38 8.13 -7.29
C ASN A 454 -19.54 8.25 -8.30
N GLU A 455 -19.88 7.16 -9.01
CA GLU A 455 -20.95 7.11 -10.04
C GLU A 455 -22.33 7.60 -9.52
N SER A 456 -22.63 7.47 -8.23
CA SER A 456 -23.89 7.94 -7.63
C SER A 456 -23.92 9.46 -7.33
N GLY A 457 -22.84 10.18 -7.63
CA GLY A 457 -22.60 11.57 -7.22
C GLY A 457 -21.99 11.72 -5.82
N ASN A 458 -21.82 10.62 -5.08
CA ASN A 458 -21.01 10.54 -3.86
C ASN A 458 -20.19 9.25 -3.91
N TRP A 459 -19.11 9.15 -3.13
CA TRP A 459 -18.43 7.88 -2.93
C TRP A 459 -19.39 6.84 -2.34
N GLY A 460 -19.41 5.63 -2.90
CA GLY A 460 -20.30 4.58 -2.45
C GLY A 460 -19.76 3.19 -2.77
N LEU A 461 -20.36 2.18 -2.12
CA LEU A 461 -20.06 0.79 -2.39
C LEU A 461 -20.92 0.28 -3.55
N TRP A 462 -20.26 -0.33 -4.51
CA TRP A 462 -20.84 -0.96 -5.67
C TRP A 462 -20.36 -2.40 -5.81
N THR A 463 -21.10 -3.19 -6.56
CA THR A 463 -20.69 -4.52 -7.00
C THR A 463 -20.95 -4.70 -8.48
N VAL A 464 -20.12 -5.50 -9.14
CA VAL A 464 -20.27 -5.93 -10.53
C VAL A 464 -19.90 -7.41 -10.60
N ASP A 465 -20.55 -8.19 -11.46
CA ASP A 465 -20.10 -9.56 -11.67
C ASP A 465 -18.76 -9.62 -12.41
N ILE A 466 -18.10 -10.77 -12.38
CA ILE A 466 -16.79 -10.97 -13.04
C ILE A 466 -16.83 -10.85 -14.57
N HIS A 467 -18.01 -10.71 -15.18
CA HIS A 467 -18.20 -10.48 -16.60
C HIS A 467 -18.48 -9.01 -16.94
N GLY A 468 -18.42 -8.11 -15.96
CA GLY A 468 -18.69 -6.68 -16.13
C GLY A 468 -20.19 -6.34 -16.15
N GLN A 469 -21.05 -7.32 -15.86
CA GLN A 469 -22.50 -7.18 -15.92
C GLN A 469 -23.09 -7.04 -14.51
N ASN A 470 -24.41 -6.76 -14.46
CA ASN A 470 -25.17 -6.71 -13.21
C ASN A 470 -24.59 -5.74 -12.15
N LYS A 471 -24.12 -4.55 -12.60
CA LYS A 471 -23.70 -3.48 -11.69
C LYS A 471 -24.81 -3.13 -10.70
N GLN A 472 -24.47 -3.05 -9.42
CA GLN A 472 -25.40 -2.79 -8.34
C GLN A 472 -24.79 -1.83 -7.31
N PHE A 473 -25.53 -0.76 -7.01
CA PHE A 473 -25.24 0.15 -5.91
C PHE A 473 -25.78 -0.40 -4.58
N TRP A 474 -25.02 -0.24 -3.49
CA TRP A 474 -25.43 -0.68 -2.15
C TRP A 474 -25.70 0.47 -1.18
N PHE A 475 -24.75 1.39 -1.03
CA PHE A 475 -24.88 2.55 -0.14
C PHE A 475 -23.81 3.59 -0.46
N ASN A 476 -24.11 4.86 -0.18
CA ASN A 476 -23.10 5.92 -0.17
C ASN A 476 -22.25 5.80 1.08
N ILE A 477 -21.04 6.32 1.06
CA ILE A 477 -20.20 6.54 2.22
C ILE A 477 -20.42 8.00 2.63
N ASP A 478 -20.94 8.21 3.84
CA ASP A 478 -21.24 9.54 4.35
C ASP A 478 -19.97 10.41 4.31
N PRO A 479 -19.98 11.58 3.63
CA PRO A 479 -18.80 12.44 3.53
C PRO A 479 -18.27 12.94 4.88
N SER A 480 -19.11 13.01 5.92
CA SER A 480 -18.66 13.30 7.30
C SER A 480 -17.78 12.20 7.88
N ARG A 481 -17.83 11.00 7.28
CA ARG A 481 -17.04 9.84 7.63
C ARG A 481 -15.78 9.72 6.78
N GLY A 482 -15.25 10.83 6.28
CA GLY A 482 -14.01 10.83 5.51
C GLY A 482 -14.24 10.90 4.01
N THR A 483 -13.14 11.01 3.27
CA THR A 483 -13.14 11.17 1.83
C THR A 483 -12.29 10.09 1.19
N PHE A 484 -12.58 9.76 -0.06
CA PHE A 484 -11.67 9.00 -0.88
C PHE A 484 -10.88 9.98 -1.73
N ASP A 485 -9.69 10.31 -1.25
CA ASP A 485 -8.64 10.89 -2.09
C ASP A 485 -8.06 9.75 -2.94
N THR A 486 -8.26 9.85 -4.25
CA THR A 486 -7.81 8.86 -5.24
C THR A 486 -6.29 8.66 -5.22
N ASP A 487 -5.53 9.65 -4.70
CA ASP A 487 -4.08 9.52 -4.54
C ASP A 487 -3.70 8.58 -3.38
N GLN A 488 -4.61 8.33 -2.43
CA GLN A 488 -4.39 7.38 -1.32
C GLN A 488 -4.80 5.95 -1.66
N TRP A 489 -5.57 5.73 -2.75
CA TRP A 489 -6.03 4.38 -3.11
C TRP A 489 -4.87 3.40 -3.33
N GLY A 490 -3.75 3.88 -3.86
CA GLY A 490 -2.54 3.07 -4.01
C GLY A 490 -1.87 2.66 -2.70
N LYS A 491 -2.31 3.18 -1.55
CA LYS A 491 -1.80 2.87 -0.19
C LYS A 491 -2.76 1.98 0.62
N GLU A 492 -3.97 1.75 0.14
CA GLU A 492 -5.03 1.04 0.86
C GLU A 492 -5.58 -0.13 0.04
N ARG A 493 -6.42 -0.97 0.65
CA ARG A 493 -7.17 -2.03 -0.06
C ARG A 493 -8.44 -2.41 0.69
N MET A 494 -9.46 -2.85 -0.04
CA MET A 494 -10.57 -3.59 0.56
C MET A 494 -10.23 -5.08 0.67
N SER A 495 -10.89 -5.77 1.59
CA SER A 495 -10.84 -7.23 1.69
C SER A 495 -12.22 -7.79 1.94
N TRP A 496 -12.57 -8.90 1.29
CA TRP A 496 -13.88 -9.56 1.39
C TRP A 496 -13.72 -11.01 1.84
N ARG A 497 -14.49 -11.42 2.85
CA ARG A 497 -14.59 -12.82 3.31
C ARG A 497 -16.00 -13.40 3.28
#